data_AF-A0A1Y2VJF7-F1
#
_entry.id   AF-A0A1Y2VJF7-F1
#
_cell.length_a   1.000
_cell.length_b   1.000
_cell.length_c   1.000
_cell.angle_alpha   90.00
_cell.angle_beta   90.00
_cell.angle_gamma   90.00
#
_symmetry.space_group_name_H-M   'P 1'
#
loop_
_entity.id
_entity.type
_entity.pdbx_description
1 polymer ?
#
loop_
_entity_poly.entity_id
_entity_poly.type
_entity_poly.pdbx_seq_one_letter_code
_entity_poly.pdbx_strand_id
1 'polypeptide(L)'
;MAKKTKRSDERPMGSTTGVYQGLIKDATDYERVKKEYTSRYDLALKAVTDFPENAEQQRGLIKVMLEAAQDCSCIYELPDSQSLQRIQSRAYSDLEWELMLWPLLTSARSAQEGRCRLARYVDCKAPPYNPYESFMDRFNAIVDALRTSKAVVMSCFRDATFIDRLAWRPRNELRSKAANRKLNNKRDEDNAIGVLVASRDGIKPDENGLLVDQNGQVYGSTKKRSAMLDDTLAKSKKRGRPSAGDSLVSSVIVTSHQTPEDTKDTLADSNQSSSPADPTPIAQNYLGPVVAPSTTTPSILFNPVGTQQRFADFYYQQGTNQNPITNQYPTAPQNN
;
A
#
# COMPACT_ATOMS: atom_id res chain seq x y z
N MET A 1 23.69 -43.99 -37.42
CA MET A 1 22.30 -43.48 -37.42
C MET A 1 22.01 -42.85 -36.07
N ALA A 2 21.57 -41.59 -36.00
CA ALA A 2 21.22 -40.93 -34.73
C ALA A 2 19.74 -41.16 -34.40
N LYS A 3 19.43 -41.69 -33.20
CA LYS A 3 18.05 -41.82 -32.73
C LYS A 3 17.50 -40.42 -32.39
N LYS A 4 16.48 -39.97 -33.13
CA LYS A 4 15.76 -38.72 -32.84
C LYS A 4 14.88 -38.93 -31.60
N THR A 5 15.36 -38.54 -30.42
CA THR A 5 14.57 -38.64 -29.17
C THR A 5 13.34 -37.74 -29.25
N LYS A 6 12.17 -38.37 -29.38
CA LYS A 6 10.88 -37.67 -29.51
C LYS A 6 10.52 -37.04 -28.16
N ARG A 7 10.66 -35.71 -28.03
CA ARG A 7 10.18 -34.97 -26.85
C ARG A 7 8.67 -35.18 -26.71
N SER A 8 8.22 -35.62 -25.54
CA SER A 8 6.84 -36.01 -25.24
C SER A 8 6.13 -35.10 -24.23
N ASP A 9 6.78 -34.03 -23.77
CA ASP A 9 6.29 -33.13 -22.71
C ASP A 9 5.59 -31.85 -23.25
N GLU A 10 4.74 -32.01 -24.27
CA GLU A 10 3.72 -30.99 -24.59
C GLU A 10 2.52 -31.14 -23.65
N ARG A 11 2.74 -30.87 -22.34
CA ARG A 11 1.64 -30.79 -21.37
C ARG A 11 0.66 -29.68 -21.82
N PRO A 12 -0.65 -29.94 -21.95
CA PRO A 12 -1.62 -28.97 -22.46
C PRO A 12 -1.95 -27.90 -21.42
N MET A 13 -1.08 -26.88 -21.30
CA MET A 13 -1.25 -25.75 -20.35
C MET A 13 -2.42 -24.81 -20.68
N GLY A 14 -3.29 -25.15 -21.64
CA GLY A 14 -4.51 -24.44 -21.99
C GLY A 14 -5.81 -25.02 -21.36
N SER A 15 -5.72 -26.08 -20.55
CA SER A 15 -6.89 -26.74 -19.93
C SER A 15 -7.49 -25.93 -18.76
N THR A 16 -8.30 -24.91 -19.05
CA THR A 16 -9.09 -24.14 -18.06
C THR A 16 -10.40 -24.84 -17.67
N THR A 17 -10.31 -26.04 -17.10
CA THR A 17 -11.47 -26.82 -16.61
C THR A 17 -12.04 -26.35 -15.27
N GLY A 18 -11.26 -25.62 -14.46
CA GLY A 18 -11.64 -25.24 -13.09
C GLY A 18 -11.66 -26.39 -12.07
N VAL A 19 -11.35 -27.62 -12.51
CA VAL A 19 -11.33 -28.83 -11.68
C VAL A 19 -9.89 -29.15 -11.27
N TYR A 20 -9.68 -29.64 -10.05
CA TYR A 20 -8.36 -30.10 -9.60
C TYR A 20 -7.91 -31.34 -10.39
N GLN A 21 -6.82 -31.21 -11.15
CA GLN A 21 -6.30 -32.23 -12.06
C GLN A 21 -5.02 -32.93 -11.57
N GLY A 22 -4.46 -32.57 -10.41
CA GLY A 22 -3.22 -33.19 -9.89
C GLY A 22 -1.98 -33.03 -10.79
N LEU A 23 -1.92 -31.98 -11.62
CA LEU A 23 -0.87 -31.75 -12.64
C LEU A 23 0.54 -31.54 -12.05
N ILE A 24 0.61 -31.25 -10.75
CA ILE A 24 1.83 -31.08 -9.96
C ILE A 24 1.75 -32.15 -8.86
N LYS A 25 2.71 -33.08 -8.86
CA LYS A 25 2.63 -34.30 -8.04
C LYS A 25 3.03 -34.09 -6.58
N ASP A 26 4.02 -33.22 -6.35
CA ASP A 26 4.70 -33.04 -5.08
C ASP A 26 5.44 -31.67 -5.06
N ALA A 27 6.08 -31.32 -3.94
CA ALA A 27 6.77 -30.04 -3.78
C ALA A 27 8.01 -29.87 -4.69
N THR A 28 8.64 -30.98 -5.13
CA THR A 28 9.78 -30.96 -6.06
C THR A 28 9.29 -30.75 -7.49
N ASP A 29 8.18 -31.40 -7.86
CA ASP A 29 7.49 -31.13 -9.13
C ASP A 29 6.95 -29.68 -9.17
N TYR A 30 6.49 -29.14 -8.03
CA TYR A 30 6.07 -27.73 -7.93
C TYR A 30 7.21 -26.77 -8.26
N GLU A 31 8.35 -26.84 -7.58
CA GLU A 31 9.47 -25.91 -7.86
C GLU A 31 10.05 -26.12 -9.27
N ARG A 32 10.03 -27.35 -9.81
CA ARG A 32 10.39 -27.63 -11.21
C ARG A 32 9.43 -26.93 -12.19
N VAL A 33 8.13 -27.19 -12.06
CA VAL A 33 7.09 -26.64 -12.95
C VAL A 33 7.03 -25.12 -12.83
N LYS A 34 7.15 -24.57 -11.63
CA LYS A 34 7.26 -23.13 -11.35
C LYS A 34 8.49 -22.52 -12.04
N LYS A 35 9.68 -23.12 -11.90
CA LYS A 35 10.91 -22.65 -12.57
C LYS A 35 10.79 -22.66 -14.09
N GLU A 36 10.16 -23.69 -14.65
CA GLU A 36 9.87 -23.78 -16.10
C GLU A 36 8.79 -22.78 -16.55
N TYR A 37 7.76 -22.56 -15.73
CA TYR A 37 6.70 -21.57 -16.00
C TYR A 37 7.30 -20.16 -16.02
N THR A 38 8.11 -19.82 -15.02
CA THR A 38 8.83 -18.54 -14.96
C THR A 38 9.80 -18.41 -16.14
N SER A 39 10.62 -19.41 -16.48
CA SER A 39 11.56 -19.28 -17.61
C SER A 39 10.89 -19.15 -18.97
N ARG A 40 9.67 -19.66 -19.14
CA ARG A 40 8.85 -19.50 -20.36
C ARG A 40 8.15 -18.13 -20.46
N TYR A 41 7.94 -17.42 -19.34
CA TYR A 41 7.05 -16.25 -19.30
C TYR A 41 7.60 -14.98 -18.61
N ASP A 42 8.71 -15.07 -17.89
CA ASP A 42 9.46 -13.95 -17.29
C ASP A 42 10.61 -13.49 -18.21
N LEU A 43 10.30 -13.38 -19.50
CA LEU A 43 11.26 -13.01 -20.53
C LEU A 43 11.44 -11.49 -20.53
N ALA A 44 12.67 -11.03 -20.25
CA ALA A 44 13.02 -9.62 -20.39
C ALA A 44 12.90 -9.21 -21.86
N LEU A 45 12.00 -8.26 -22.15
CA LEU A 45 11.66 -7.81 -23.50
C LEU A 45 12.64 -6.76 -24.02
N LYS A 46 13.17 -5.91 -23.13
CA LYS A 46 14.12 -4.84 -23.44
C LYS A 46 15.04 -4.60 -22.24
N ALA A 47 16.27 -4.16 -22.51
CA ALA A 47 17.10 -3.53 -21.48
C ALA A 47 16.51 -2.16 -21.09
N VAL A 48 16.65 -1.79 -19.82
CA VAL A 48 16.28 -0.45 -19.33
C VAL A 48 17.51 0.45 -19.40
N THR A 49 17.38 1.57 -20.11
CA THR A 49 18.48 2.49 -20.43
C THR A 49 18.63 3.65 -19.45
N ASP A 50 17.61 3.90 -18.64
CA ASP A 50 17.46 5.08 -17.77
C ASP A 50 17.36 4.73 -16.27
N PHE A 51 17.62 3.48 -15.90
CA PHE A 51 17.75 3.07 -14.49
C PHE A 51 19.17 3.42 -13.98
N PRO A 52 19.32 4.12 -12.85
CA PRO A 52 20.64 4.51 -12.36
C PRO A 52 21.54 3.33 -12.00
N GLU A 53 22.77 3.30 -12.53
CA GLU A 53 23.71 2.21 -12.27
C GLU A 53 24.37 2.31 -10.89
N ASN A 54 24.68 3.52 -10.42
CA ASN A 54 25.37 3.71 -9.13
C ASN A 54 24.39 3.75 -7.94
N ALA A 55 24.89 3.26 -6.79
CA ALA A 55 24.09 3.11 -5.57
C ALA A 55 23.66 4.45 -4.95
N GLU A 56 24.33 5.56 -5.28
CA GLU A 56 23.99 6.89 -4.75
C GLU A 56 22.75 7.47 -5.42
N GLN A 57 22.67 7.41 -6.74
CA GLN A 57 21.48 7.79 -7.50
C GLN A 57 20.30 6.87 -7.16
N GLN A 58 20.54 5.57 -6.93
CA GLN A 58 19.50 4.65 -6.45
C GLN A 58 18.97 5.05 -5.06
N ARG A 59 19.84 5.41 -4.09
CA ARG A 59 19.42 6.01 -2.81
C ARG A 59 18.65 7.32 -3.00
N GLY A 60 19.02 8.14 -3.99
CA GLY A 60 18.27 9.32 -4.40
C GLY A 60 16.83 9.00 -4.82
N LEU A 61 16.63 7.93 -5.60
CA LEU A 61 15.28 7.46 -5.97
C LEU A 61 14.49 6.95 -4.75
N ILE A 62 15.13 6.18 -3.85
CA ILE A 62 14.50 5.73 -2.60
C ILE A 62 14.05 6.92 -1.74
N LYS A 63 14.89 7.96 -1.61
CA LYS A 63 14.55 9.19 -0.89
C LYS A 63 13.31 9.87 -1.49
N VAL A 64 13.24 10.03 -2.81
CA VAL A 64 12.06 10.62 -3.49
C VAL A 64 10.79 9.79 -3.25
N MET A 65 10.89 8.46 -3.22
CA MET A 65 9.75 7.60 -2.89
C MET A 65 9.34 7.70 -1.42
N LEU A 66 10.30 7.84 -0.50
CA LEU A 66 10.06 8.03 0.94
C LEU A 66 9.35 9.35 1.22
N GLU A 67 9.88 10.45 0.68
CA GLU A 67 9.29 11.79 0.78
C GLU A 67 7.85 11.80 0.24
N ALA A 68 7.60 11.18 -0.92
CA ALA A 68 6.25 11.04 -1.47
C ALA A 68 5.33 10.14 -0.62
N ALA A 69 5.84 9.03 -0.06
CA ALA A 69 5.04 8.15 0.78
C ALA A 69 4.65 8.82 2.11
N GLN A 70 5.53 9.64 2.69
CA GLN A 70 5.27 10.41 3.93
C GLN A 70 4.48 11.71 3.69
N ASP A 71 4.59 12.34 2.50
CA ASP A 71 3.86 13.56 2.13
C ASP A 71 2.35 13.37 2.20
N CYS A 72 1.72 13.97 3.22
CA CYS A 72 0.28 13.93 3.44
C CYS A 72 -0.44 15.22 3.02
N SER A 73 0.21 16.12 2.28
CA SER A 73 -0.35 17.43 1.90
C SER A 73 -1.39 17.34 0.77
N CYS A 74 -1.19 16.42 -0.18
CA CYS A 74 -1.97 16.30 -1.41
C CYS A 74 -2.62 14.90 -1.54
N ILE A 75 -3.22 14.43 -0.45
CA ILE A 75 -3.92 13.14 -0.37
C ILE A 75 -5.42 13.29 -0.65
N TYR A 76 -6.05 12.22 -1.13
CA TYR A 76 -7.52 12.19 -1.24
C TYR A 76 -8.23 11.58 -0.02
N GLU A 77 -7.50 11.01 0.95
CA GLU A 77 -8.08 10.26 2.07
C GLU A 77 -8.68 11.17 3.16
N LEU A 78 -9.65 10.64 3.91
CA LEU A 78 -10.26 11.37 5.03
C LEU A 78 -9.27 11.49 6.21
N PRO A 79 -9.34 12.57 7.01
CA PRO A 79 -8.43 12.82 8.15
C PRO A 79 -8.42 11.71 9.22
N ASP A 80 -9.54 11.00 9.37
CA ASP A 80 -9.73 9.91 10.32
C ASP A 80 -9.30 8.53 9.79
N SER A 81 -8.87 8.45 8.53
CA SER A 81 -8.54 7.16 7.92
C SER A 81 -7.31 6.52 8.56
N GLN A 82 -7.42 5.24 8.94
CA GLN A 82 -6.35 4.46 9.59
C GLN A 82 -5.01 4.51 8.81
N SER A 83 -5.06 4.65 7.48
CA SER A 83 -3.86 4.69 6.64
C SER A 83 -3.09 6.00 6.80
N LEU A 84 -3.80 7.12 6.90
CA LEU A 84 -3.22 8.43 7.16
C LEU A 84 -2.68 8.52 8.59
N GLN A 85 -3.50 8.12 9.57
CA GLN A 85 -3.14 8.16 10.99
C GLN A 85 -1.83 7.42 11.30
N ARG A 86 -1.62 6.23 10.72
CA ARG A 86 -0.38 5.44 10.92
C ARG A 86 0.87 6.11 10.36
N ILE A 87 0.76 6.84 9.25
CA ILE A 87 1.89 7.54 8.64
C ILE A 87 2.19 8.82 9.45
N GLN A 88 1.16 9.59 9.82
CA GLN A 88 1.30 10.77 10.68
C GLN A 88 1.85 10.42 12.07
N SER A 89 1.41 9.30 12.66
CA SER A 89 1.90 8.83 13.96
C SER A 89 3.29 8.16 13.90
N ARG A 90 3.97 8.18 12.75
CA ARG A 90 5.26 7.52 12.50
C ARG A 90 5.28 6.06 12.97
N ALA A 91 4.25 5.29 12.65
CA ALA A 91 4.10 3.88 13.08
C ALA A 91 5.07 2.89 12.38
N TYR A 92 6.11 3.39 11.70
CA TYR A 92 7.12 2.65 10.95
C TYR A 92 8.47 3.35 11.11
N SER A 93 9.51 2.58 11.42
CA SER A 93 10.90 3.03 11.49
C SER A 93 11.49 3.29 10.09
N ASP A 94 12.56 4.09 10.02
CA ASP A 94 13.23 4.42 8.75
C ASP A 94 13.78 3.15 8.05
N LEU A 95 14.19 2.14 8.83
CA LEU A 95 14.59 0.83 8.29
C LEU A 95 13.43 0.06 7.66
N GLU A 96 12.23 0.08 8.26
CA GLU A 96 11.04 -0.53 7.66
C GLU A 96 10.62 0.18 6.37
N TRP A 97 10.78 1.50 6.31
CA TRP A 97 10.59 2.27 5.08
C TRP A 97 11.57 1.82 3.98
N GLU A 98 12.87 1.75 4.25
CA GLU A 98 13.84 1.27 3.26
C GLU A 98 13.57 -0.19 2.83
N LEU A 99 13.29 -1.08 3.79
CA LEU A 99 12.97 -2.50 3.51
C LEU A 99 11.71 -2.68 2.65
N MET A 100 10.78 -1.71 2.65
CA MET A 100 9.60 -1.70 1.77
C MET A 100 9.90 -1.05 0.40
N LEU A 101 10.70 0.02 0.37
CA LEU A 101 10.97 0.80 -0.83
C LEU A 101 12.00 0.15 -1.77
N TRP A 102 13.05 -0.51 -1.25
CA TRP A 102 14.04 -1.20 -2.09
C TRP A 102 13.44 -2.32 -2.96
N PRO A 103 12.58 -3.21 -2.43
CA PRO A 103 11.81 -4.14 -3.26
C PRO A 103 10.99 -3.42 -4.33
N LEU A 104 10.29 -2.33 -3.99
CA LEU A 104 9.46 -1.58 -4.95
C LEU A 104 10.29 -0.96 -6.09
N LEU A 105 11.47 -0.43 -5.80
CA LEU A 105 12.40 0.09 -6.82
C LEU A 105 12.91 -1.02 -7.75
N THR A 106 13.32 -2.18 -7.21
CA THR A 106 13.81 -3.31 -8.05
C THR A 106 12.69 -3.97 -8.85
N SER A 107 11.47 -4.01 -8.31
CA SER A 107 10.28 -4.47 -9.04
C SER A 107 9.83 -3.48 -10.11
N ALA A 108 9.98 -2.16 -9.90
CA ALA A 108 9.74 -1.14 -10.92
C ALA A 108 10.69 -1.29 -12.12
N ARG A 109 11.99 -1.51 -11.85
CA ARG A 109 12.96 -1.87 -12.91
C ARG A 109 12.55 -3.14 -13.64
N SER A 110 12.26 -4.21 -12.89
CA SER A 110 11.84 -5.51 -13.46
C SER A 110 10.61 -5.35 -14.37
N ALA A 111 9.60 -4.59 -13.93
CA ALA A 111 8.40 -4.30 -14.71
C ALA A 111 8.67 -3.53 -16.02
N GLN A 112 9.67 -2.63 -16.05
CA GLN A 112 10.05 -1.94 -17.28
C GLN A 112 10.88 -2.82 -18.23
N GLU A 113 11.68 -3.74 -17.70
CA GLU A 113 12.33 -4.80 -18.49
C GLU A 113 11.32 -5.81 -19.07
N GLY A 114 10.04 -5.76 -18.65
CA GLY A 114 8.99 -6.71 -19.00
C GLY A 114 8.91 -7.94 -18.09
N ARG A 115 9.76 -8.02 -17.06
CA ARG A 115 9.83 -9.13 -16.10
C ARG A 115 8.68 -9.10 -15.10
N CYS A 116 7.83 -10.11 -15.17
CA CYS A 116 6.55 -10.19 -14.49
C CYS A 116 6.63 -11.14 -13.30
N ARG A 117 7.05 -10.61 -12.16
CA ARG A 117 7.07 -11.29 -10.85
C ARG A 117 5.67 -11.69 -10.35
N LEU A 118 4.61 -11.13 -10.95
CA LEU A 118 3.24 -11.53 -10.66
C LEU A 118 2.92 -12.91 -11.24
N ALA A 119 2.41 -13.80 -10.39
CA ALA A 119 1.91 -15.08 -10.83
C ALA A 119 0.76 -14.90 -11.84
N ARG A 120 0.98 -15.31 -13.10
CA ARG A 120 0.06 -15.12 -14.25
C ARG A 120 -1.25 -15.94 -14.17
N TYR A 121 -1.62 -16.45 -13.00
CA TYR A 121 -2.87 -17.17 -12.76
C TYR A 121 -4.10 -16.24 -12.70
N VAL A 122 -3.89 -14.91 -12.66
CA VAL A 122 -4.95 -13.89 -12.51
C VAL A 122 -5.39 -13.33 -13.87
N ASP A 123 -6.32 -14.05 -14.51
CA ASP A 123 -7.08 -13.77 -15.76
C ASP A 123 -6.35 -13.04 -16.91
N CYS A 124 -6.00 -13.80 -17.94
CA CYS A 124 -5.08 -13.41 -19.02
C CYS A 124 -5.73 -12.74 -20.26
N LYS A 125 -6.98 -12.27 -20.19
CA LYS A 125 -7.76 -11.84 -21.39
C LYS A 125 -7.27 -10.58 -22.11
N ALA A 126 -6.45 -9.77 -21.46
CA ALA A 126 -5.67 -8.70 -22.09
C ALA A 126 -4.31 -8.62 -21.37
N PRO A 127 -3.21 -8.20 -22.04
CA PRO A 127 -1.96 -7.93 -21.36
C PRO A 127 -2.20 -6.78 -20.35
N PRO A 128 -2.11 -7.02 -19.02
CA PRO A 128 -2.48 -6.02 -18.02
C PRO A 128 -1.29 -5.08 -17.75
N TYR A 129 -0.65 -4.65 -18.83
CA TYR A 129 0.54 -3.80 -18.82
C TYR A 129 0.09 -2.36 -19.01
N ASN A 130 0.48 -1.48 -18.07
CA ASN A 130 0.51 -0.06 -18.36
C ASN A 130 1.82 0.20 -19.12
N PRO A 131 1.78 0.60 -20.40
CA PRO A 131 2.98 1.01 -21.10
C PRO A 131 3.50 2.32 -20.52
N TYR A 132 4.81 2.33 -20.29
CA TYR A 132 5.63 3.49 -19.95
C TYR A 132 6.81 3.47 -20.91
N GLU A 133 7.22 4.64 -21.40
CA GLU A 133 8.26 4.74 -22.43
C GLU A 133 9.64 4.50 -21.82
N SER A 134 9.91 5.13 -20.68
CA SER A 134 11.10 4.97 -19.86
C SER A 134 10.82 4.30 -18.51
N PHE A 135 11.86 3.86 -17.78
CA PHE A 135 11.73 3.47 -16.38
C PHE A 135 11.35 4.68 -15.50
N MET A 136 11.85 5.87 -15.80
CA MET A 136 11.54 7.09 -15.06
C MET A 136 10.07 7.49 -15.17
N ASP A 137 9.39 7.26 -16.29
CA ASP A 137 7.93 7.47 -16.39
C ASP A 137 7.15 6.53 -15.47
N ARG A 138 7.58 5.27 -15.38
CA ARG A 138 7.01 4.27 -14.46
C ARG A 138 7.28 4.64 -13.01
N PHE A 139 8.52 5.01 -12.69
CA PHE A 139 8.93 5.48 -11.37
C PHE A 139 8.12 6.70 -10.93
N ASN A 140 8.01 7.71 -11.77
CA ASN A 140 7.20 8.91 -11.50
C ASN A 140 5.72 8.58 -11.24
N ALA A 141 5.15 7.60 -11.95
CA ALA A 141 3.79 7.14 -11.69
C ALA A 141 3.63 6.28 -10.41
N ILE A 142 4.71 5.68 -9.90
CA ILE A 142 4.73 5.05 -8.56
C ILE A 142 4.81 6.13 -7.48
N VAL A 143 5.71 7.11 -7.63
CA VAL A 143 5.84 8.28 -6.75
C VAL A 143 4.52 9.06 -6.64
N ASP A 144 3.82 9.27 -7.75
CA ASP A 144 2.48 9.85 -7.81
C ASP A 144 1.43 9.05 -7.00
N ALA A 145 1.44 7.72 -7.14
CA ALA A 145 0.53 6.84 -6.39
C ALA A 145 0.83 6.77 -4.88
N LEU A 146 2.11 6.83 -4.50
CA LEU A 146 2.55 6.90 -3.09
C LEU A 146 2.20 8.25 -2.44
N ARG A 147 2.30 9.36 -3.20
CA ARG A 147 1.88 10.69 -2.76
C ARG A 147 0.37 10.76 -2.56
N THR A 148 -0.40 10.44 -3.60
CA THR A 148 -1.85 10.67 -3.65
C THR A 148 -2.66 9.76 -2.72
N SER A 149 -2.17 8.56 -2.40
CA SER A 149 -2.93 7.59 -1.58
C SER A 149 -2.09 6.86 -0.54
N LYS A 150 -2.36 7.16 0.73
CA LYS A 150 -1.80 6.43 1.87
C LYS A 150 -2.36 5.00 1.98
N ALA A 151 -3.53 4.73 1.40
CA ALA A 151 -4.03 3.36 1.23
C ALA A 151 -3.21 2.51 0.23
N VAL A 152 -2.49 3.13 -0.72
CA VAL A 152 -1.48 2.45 -1.56
C VAL A 152 -0.25 2.12 -0.71
N VAL A 153 0.33 3.11 -0.03
CA VAL A 153 1.51 2.94 0.86
C VAL A 153 1.29 1.82 1.89
N MET A 154 0.16 1.86 2.59
CA MET A 154 -0.24 0.86 3.59
C MET A 154 -0.47 -0.55 3.01
N SER A 155 -0.59 -0.70 1.70
CA SER A 155 -0.71 -2.01 1.06
C SER A 155 0.66 -2.63 0.76
N CYS A 156 1.67 -1.83 0.44
CA CYS A 156 3.06 -2.29 0.30
C CYS A 156 3.59 -2.93 1.61
N PHE A 157 3.23 -2.35 2.76
CA PHE A 157 3.55 -2.91 4.09
C PHE A 157 2.73 -4.15 4.49
N ARG A 158 1.66 -4.50 3.76
CA ARG A 158 0.74 -5.59 4.14
C ARG A 158 0.74 -6.79 3.19
N ASP A 159 1.18 -6.60 1.95
CA ASP A 159 1.13 -7.60 0.89
C ASP A 159 2.36 -7.45 -0.02
N ALA A 160 3.30 -8.40 0.07
CA ALA A 160 4.49 -8.41 -0.77
C ALA A 160 4.15 -8.48 -2.28
N THR A 161 3.03 -9.09 -2.66
CA THR A 161 2.59 -9.12 -4.07
C THR A 161 2.05 -7.76 -4.51
N PHE A 162 1.59 -6.91 -3.59
CA PHE A 162 1.14 -5.55 -3.92
C PHE A 162 2.30 -4.68 -4.40
N ILE A 163 3.53 -4.92 -3.92
CA ILE A 163 4.73 -4.23 -4.40
C ILE A 163 4.94 -4.49 -5.90
N ASP A 164 4.89 -5.74 -6.33
CA ASP A 164 4.97 -6.11 -7.75
C ASP A 164 3.77 -5.61 -8.56
N ARG A 165 2.55 -5.61 -7.98
CA ARG A 165 1.34 -5.09 -8.64
C ARG A 165 1.42 -3.59 -8.88
N LEU A 166 1.88 -2.83 -7.88
CA LEU A 166 2.07 -1.39 -7.97
C LEU A 166 3.15 -1.04 -9.00
N ALA A 167 4.29 -1.74 -8.98
CA ALA A 167 5.34 -1.58 -9.99
C ALA A 167 4.87 -1.84 -11.43
N TRP A 168 4.03 -2.85 -11.62
CA TRP A 168 3.47 -3.21 -12.93
C TRP A 168 2.38 -2.25 -13.42
N ARG A 169 1.49 -1.79 -12.52
CA ARG A 169 0.28 -1.02 -12.87
C ARG A 169 0.02 0.16 -11.91
N PRO A 170 0.94 1.16 -11.78
CA PRO A 170 0.84 2.19 -10.74
C PRO A 170 -0.50 2.93 -10.73
N ARG A 171 -0.91 3.44 -11.91
CA ARG A 171 -2.17 4.17 -12.12
C ARG A 171 -3.42 3.31 -11.88
N ASN A 172 -3.35 1.97 -12.06
CA ASN A 172 -4.54 1.12 -11.97
C ASN A 172 -4.75 0.61 -10.54
N GLU A 173 -3.67 0.36 -9.79
CA GLU A 173 -3.78 0.11 -8.35
C GLU A 173 -4.25 1.37 -7.61
N LEU A 174 -3.72 2.57 -7.96
CA LEU A 174 -4.24 3.85 -7.45
C LEU A 174 -5.75 4.02 -7.75
N ARG A 175 -6.17 3.83 -9.01
CA ARG A 175 -7.59 3.88 -9.40
C ARG A 175 -8.43 2.84 -8.65
N SER A 176 -7.92 1.63 -8.45
CA SER A 176 -8.59 0.56 -7.70
C SER A 176 -8.77 0.92 -6.22
N LYS A 177 -7.77 1.53 -5.58
CA LYS A 177 -7.91 2.05 -4.21
C LYS A 177 -8.94 3.17 -4.13
N ALA A 178 -8.93 4.12 -5.07
CA ALA A 178 -9.92 5.20 -5.13
C ALA A 178 -11.35 4.68 -5.32
N ALA A 179 -11.54 3.70 -6.21
CA ALA A 179 -12.84 3.06 -6.46
C ALA A 179 -13.34 2.25 -5.25
N ASN A 180 -12.48 1.41 -4.65
CA ASN A 180 -12.82 0.63 -3.46
C ASN A 180 -13.17 1.53 -2.27
N ARG A 181 -12.50 2.68 -2.13
CA ARG A 181 -12.87 3.72 -1.16
C ARG A 181 -14.27 4.26 -1.44
N LYS A 182 -14.59 4.67 -2.68
CA LYS A 182 -15.94 5.16 -3.03
C LYS A 182 -17.05 4.14 -2.71
N LEU A 183 -16.79 2.85 -2.94
CA LEU A 183 -17.72 1.77 -2.58
C LEU A 183 -17.86 1.58 -1.06
N ASN A 184 -16.76 1.66 -0.31
CA ASN A 184 -16.81 1.60 1.16
C ASN A 184 -17.56 2.81 1.74
N ASN A 185 -17.21 4.04 1.34
CA ASN A 185 -17.89 5.27 1.77
C ASN A 185 -19.40 5.17 1.59
N LYS A 186 -19.87 4.82 0.37
CA LYS A 186 -21.31 4.64 0.12
C LYS A 186 -21.90 3.53 1.00
N ARG A 187 -21.24 2.37 1.12
CA ARG A 187 -21.75 1.28 1.98
C ARG A 187 -21.88 1.73 3.44
N ASP A 188 -20.98 2.59 3.90
CA ASP A 188 -20.93 3.04 5.28
C ASP A 188 -21.94 4.19 5.53
N GLU A 189 -22.24 5.01 4.52
CA GLU A 189 -23.42 5.90 4.44
C GLU A 189 -24.74 5.10 4.47
N ASP A 190 -24.90 4.10 3.59
CA ASP A 190 -26.06 3.20 3.53
C ASP A 190 -26.27 2.46 4.88
N ASN A 191 -25.19 2.01 5.53
CA ASN A 191 -25.22 1.41 6.86
C ASN A 191 -25.66 2.42 7.93
N ALA A 192 -25.17 3.66 7.90
CA ALA A 192 -25.55 4.71 8.87
C ALA A 192 -27.04 5.08 8.76
N ILE A 193 -27.56 5.20 7.54
CA ILE A 193 -29.00 5.39 7.28
C ILE A 193 -29.79 4.17 7.81
N GLY A 194 -29.33 2.96 7.55
CA GLY A 194 -29.96 1.73 8.08
C GLY A 194 -30.03 1.69 9.61
N VAL A 195 -28.97 2.11 10.31
CA VAL A 195 -28.94 2.23 11.78
C VAL A 195 -29.93 3.29 12.28
N LEU A 196 -30.02 4.44 11.61
CA LEU A 196 -30.95 5.51 11.99
C LEU A 196 -32.42 5.09 11.79
N VAL A 197 -32.75 4.45 10.67
CA VAL A 197 -34.10 3.93 10.40
C VAL A 197 -34.47 2.84 11.41
N ALA A 198 -33.58 1.85 11.63
CA ALA A 198 -33.79 0.81 12.63
C ALA A 198 -34.02 1.40 14.03
N SER A 199 -33.22 2.38 14.45
CA SER A 199 -33.37 3.05 15.74
C SER A 199 -34.66 3.87 15.86
N ARG A 200 -35.15 4.48 14.77
CA ARG A 200 -36.41 5.25 14.75
C ARG A 200 -37.62 4.31 14.84
N ASP A 201 -37.59 3.23 14.08
CA ASP A 201 -38.70 2.28 13.98
C ASP A 201 -38.71 1.27 15.15
N GLY A 202 -37.76 1.41 16.08
CA GLY A 202 -37.65 0.63 17.31
C GLY A 202 -37.01 -0.75 17.14
N ILE A 203 -36.48 -1.05 15.96
CA ILE A 203 -35.89 -2.33 15.57
C ILE A 203 -34.61 -2.58 16.40
N LYS A 204 -34.56 -3.73 17.07
CA LYS A 204 -33.48 -4.13 17.98
C LYS A 204 -33.10 -5.60 17.74
N PRO A 205 -31.86 -6.01 18.06
CA PRO A 205 -31.54 -7.44 18.16
C PRO A 205 -32.30 -8.08 19.34
N ASP A 206 -32.91 -9.24 19.10
CA ASP A 206 -33.38 -10.16 20.13
C ASP A 206 -32.22 -10.99 20.74
N GLU A 207 -32.55 -11.88 21.67
CA GLU A 207 -31.59 -12.79 22.31
C GLU A 207 -30.90 -13.76 21.33
N ASN A 208 -31.52 -14.03 20.16
CA ASN A 208 -30.98 -14.88 19.11
C ASN A 208 -30.06 -14.12 18.13
N GLY A 209 -30.03 -12.78 18.19
CA GLY A 209 -29.37 -11.91 17.23
C GLY A 209 -30.17 -11.67 15.94
N LEU A 210 -31.51 -11.71 16.02
CA LEU A 210 -32.46 -11.33 14.98
C LEU A 210 -32.91 -9.89 15.20
N LEU A 211 -32.91 -9.08 14.14
CA LEU A 211 -33.48 -7.73 14.16
C LEU A 211 -35.01 -7.82 14.14
N VAL A 212 -35.65 -7.43 15.24
CA VAL A 212 -37.10 -7.40 15.43
C VAL A 212 -37.60 -6.01 15.76
N ASP A 213 -38.77 -5.62 15.22
CA ASP A 213 -39.45 -4.38 15.59
C ASP A 213 -40.28 -4.53 16.88
N GLN A 214 -41.04 -3.48 17.22
CA GLN A 214 -41.92 -3.46 18.41
C GLN A 214 -43.13 -4.40 18.28
N ASN A 215 -43.42 -4.90 17.07
CA ASN A 215 -44.52 -5.83 16.77
C ASN A 215 -44.03 -7.30 16.69
N GLY A 216 -42.73 -7.54 16.80
CA GLY A 216 -42.10 -8.86 16.64
C GLY A 216 -41.83 -9.26 15.18
N GLN A 217 -41.97 -8.35 14.21
CA GLN A 217 -41.64 -8.62 12.81
C GLN A 217 -40.11 -8.74 12.66
N VAL A 218 -39.64 -9.82 12.02
CA VAL A 218 -38.21 -10.12 11.82
C VAL A 218 -37.69 -9.55 10.51
N TYR A 219 -36.56 -8.84 10.55
CA TYR A 219 -35.91 -8.18 9.40
C TYR A 219 -34.59 -8.85 8.96
N GLY A 220 -34.06 -9.80 9.72
CA GLY A 220 -32.82 -10.53 9.42
C GLY A 220 -31.95 -10.76 10.65
N SER A 221 -30.73 -11.30 10.49
CA SER A 221 -29.80 -11.56 11.61
C SER A 221 -28.58 -10.62 11.61
N THR A 222 -28.15 -10.21 12.81
CA THR A 222 -26.96 -9.36 13.02
C THR A 222 -25.65 -10.11 12.81
N LYS A 223 -25.67 -11.46 12.83
CA LYS A 223 -24.53 -12.39 12.81
C LYS A 223 -23.61 -12.34 11.57
N LYS A 224 -23.77 -11.34 10.68
CA LYS A 224 -22.83 -11.01 9.58
C LYS A 224 -22.37 -9.54 9.54
N ARG A 225 -22.79 -8.67 10.48
CA ARG A 225 -22.37 -7.24 10.55
C ARG A 225 -22.16 -6.67 11.97
N SER A 226 -22.41 -7.46 13.02
CA SER A 226 -22.57 -7.00 14.41
C SER A 226 -21.48 -6.06 14.96
N ALA A 227 -20.19 -6.37 14.77
CA ALA A 227 -19.08 -5.70 15.46
C ALA A 227 -19.03 -4.16 15.35
N MET A 228 -19.51 -3.56 14.25
CA MET A 228 -19.64 -2.09 14.15
C MET A 228 -21.05 -1.58 14.46
N LEU A 229 -22.08 -2.41 14.31
CA LEU A 229 -23.47 -2.03 14.59
C LEU A 229 -23.68 -1.87 16.10
N ASP A 230 -23.25 -2.87 16.87
CA ASP A 230 -23.45 -2.93 18.32
C ASP A 230 -22.65 -1.83 19.03
N ASP A 231 -21.41 -1.58 18.60
CA ASP A 231 -20.55 -0.53 19.13
C ASP A 231 -21.07 0.89 18.81
N THR A 232 -21.74 1.07 17.67
CA THR A 232 -22.43 2.32 17.33
C THR A 232 -23.72 2.51 18.14
N LEU A 233 -24.53 1.46 18.27
CA LEU A 233 -25.78 1.47 19.05
C LEU A 233 -25.52 1.61 20.56
N ALA A 234 -24.42 1.08 21.08
CA ALA A 234 -24.02 1.26 22.47
C ALA A 234 -23.57 2.70 22.78
N LYS A 235 -22.89 3.37 21.85
CA LYS A 235 -22.40 4.74 22.02
C LYS A 235 -23.51 5.79 22.05
N SER A 236 -24.62 5.57 21.32
CA SER A 236 -25.75 6.51 21.31
C SER A 236 -26.37 6.70 22.71
N LYS A 237 -26.44 5.65 23.52
CA LYS A 237 -26.99 5.68 24.90
C LYS A 237 -26.21 6.53 25.90
N LYS A 238 -24.96 6.93 25.63
CA LYS A 238 -24.11 7.64 26.61
C LYS A 238 -24.10 9.17 26.50
N ARG A 239 -24.86 9.79 25.59
CA ARG A 239 -25.02 11.27 25.53
C ARG A 239 -26.20 11.81 26.34
N GLY A 240 -26.47 11.23 27.51
CA GLY A 240 -27.28 11.86 28.54
C GLY A 240 -26.48 12.99 29.20
N ARG A 241 -26.88 14.25 28.97
CA ARG A 241 -26.22 15.44 29.53
C ARG A 241 -26.83 15.80 30.89
N PRO A 242 -26.16 15.58 32.03
CA PRO A 242 -26.60 16.17 33.30
C PRO A 242 -26.49 17.69 33.22
N SER A 243 -27.43 18.40 33.84
CA SER A 243 -27.55 19.86 33.80
C SER A 243 -27.39 20.47 35.18
N ALA A 244 -26.54 21.52 35.26
CA ALA A 244 -26.31 22.41 36.41
C ALA A 244 -25.65 21.80 37.65
N GLY A 245 -24.85 22.63 38.32
CA GLY A 245 -24.03 22.31 39.50
C GLY A 245 -22.87 23.30 39.61
N ASP A 246 -22.88 24.14 40.65
CA ASP A 246 -22.01 25.32 40.80
C ASP A 246 -20.68 25.07 41.54
N SER A 247 -19.89 26.15 41.66
CA SER A 247 -18.63 26.34 42.43
C SER A 247 -17.33 25.99 41.67
N LEU A 248 -16.41 26.90 41.30
CA LEU A 248 -15.79 28.11 41.88
C LEU A 248 -14.58 27.89 42.84
N VAL A 249 -13.52 28.66 42.53
CA VAL A 249 -12.43 29.20 43.40
C VAL A 249 -11.24 28.29 43.82
N SER A 250 -10.08 28.61 43.21
CA SER A 250 -8.70 28.62 43.79
C SER A 250 -8.08 27.30 44.31
N SER A 251 -6.76 27.19 44.58
CA SER A 251 -5.65 28.18 44.57
C SER A 251 -4.36 27.62 43.96
N VAL A 252 -3.43 28.52 43.59
CA VAL A 252 -2.03 28.20 43.27
C VAL A 252 -1.22 28.14 44.57
N ILE A 253 -0.34 27.15 44.71
CA ILE A 253 0.84 27.22 45.59
C ILE A 253 2.07 26.76 44.80
N VAL A 254 3.16 27.53 44.94
CA VAL A 254 4.49 27.22 44.42
C VAL A 254 5.45 27.25 45.60
N THR A 255 6.24 26.18 45.79
CA THR A 255 7.38 26.20 46.73
C THR A 255 8.55 25.42 46.13
N SER A 256 9.75 25.99 46.26
CA SER A 256 11.03 25.41 45.85
C SER A 256 11.77 24.79 47.06
N HIS A 257 13.02 24.37 46.83
CA HIS A 257 14.07 23.86 47.76
C HIS A 257 14.11 22.33 47.92
N GLN A 258 15.26 21.66 47.99
CA GLN A 258 16.66 21.87 47.58
C GLN A 258 17.39 20.56 47.98
N THR A 259 18.38 20.15 47.19
CA THR A 259 19.46 19.18 47.53
C THR A 259 20.33 19.70 48.69
N PRO A 260 21.08 18.88 49.48
CA PRO A 260 22.25 18.14 48.95
C PRO A 260 22.66 16.82 49.67
N GLU A 261 23.75 16.20 49.17
CA GLU A 261 24.70 15.30 49.88
C GLU A 261 24.15 13.95 50.40
N ASP A 262 24.92 12.86 50.56
CA ASP A 262 26.19 12.38 49.98
C ASP A 262 26.11 10.81 50.02
N THR A 263 26.96 9.93 49.49
CA THR A 263 28.42 9.77 49.72
C THR A 263 28.95 8.59 48.86
N LYS A 264 30.22 8.65 48.43
CA LYS A 264 31.29 7.59 48.51
C LYS A 264 30.89 6.09 48.45
N ASP A 265 31.40 5.27 47.53
CA ASP A 265 32.74 4.58 47.50
C ASP A 265 32.47 3.05 47.39
N THR A 266 33.33 2.13 46.93
CA THR A 266 34.69 2.20 46.33
C THR A 266 34.95 0.98 45.40
N LEU A 267 36.13 0.97 44.76
CA LEU A 267 36.89 -0.04 43.99
C LEU A 267 36.70 -1.55 44.40
N ALA A 268 37.14 -2.58 43.65
CA ALA A 268 38.27 -2.65 42.71
C ALA A 268 38.25 -3.88 41.75
N ASP A 269 39.16 -3.83 40.75
CA ASP A 269 39.99 -4.95 40.23
C ASP A 269 39.35 -6.18 39.50
N SER A 270 40.02 -6.86 38.54
CA SER A 270 41.38 -6.68 37.98
C SER A 270 41.56 -7.36 36.58
N ASN A 271 42.44 -6.78 35.73
CA ASN A 271 43.59 -7.40 35.00
C ASN A 271 43.48 -8.73 34.19
N GLN A 272 44.31 -9.02 33.16
CA GLN A 272 45.15 -8.23 32.21
C GLN A 272 45.76 -9.17 31.12
N SER A 273 46.56 -8.62 30.19
CA SER A 273 47.65 -9.27 29.41
C SER A 273 47.34 -10.27 28.28
N SER A 274 48.14 -10.39 27.21
CA SER A 274 49.22 -9.51 26.67
C SER A 274 49.66 -9.91 25.23
N SER A 275 50.26 -8.97 24.49
CA SER A 275 50.92 -9.09 23.16
C SER A 275 52.38 -9.65 23.26
N PRO A 276 53.35 -9.49 22.30
CA PRO A 276 53.42 -8.87 20.94
C PRO A 276 53.53 -9.96 19.82
N ALA A 277 54.23 -9.93 18.67
CA ALA A 277 55.24 -9.07 17.98
C ALA A 277 55.28 -9.49 16.46
N ASP A 278 55.98 -8.90 15.46
CA ASP A 278 56.74 -7.65 15.28
C ASP A 278 56.90 -7.32 13.75
N PRO A 279 57.46 -6.18 13.29
CA PRO A 279 57.34 -5.69 11.90
C PRO A 279 58.61 -5.77 11.00
N THR A 280 58.49 -5.41 9.71
CA THR A 280 59.58 -5.01 8.79
C THR A 280 59.05 -4.07 7.66
N PRO A 281 59.88 -3.28 6.94
CA PRO A 281 59.47 -1.99 6.35
C PRO A 281 59.65 -1.85 4.82
N ILE A 282 59.78 -0.58 4.32
CA ILE A 282 60.04 -0.10 2.93
C ILE A 282 58.74 0.13 2.10
N ALA A 283 58.52 1.23 1.36
CA ALA A 283 59.33 2.43 1.04
C ALA A 283 58.55 3.75 1.20
N GLN A 284 59.26 4.88 1.29
CA GLN A 284 58.72 6.21 0.99
C GLN A 284 58.88 6.54 -0.50
N ASN A 285 57.97 7.32 -1.08
CA ASN A 285 58.15 8.03 -2.35
C ASN A 285 57.48 9.41 -2.26
N TYR A 286 58.06 10.41 -2.93
CA TYR A 286 57.74 11.84 -2.76
C TYR A 286 57.21 12.47 -4.07
N LEU A 287 56.46 13.56 -3.92
CA LEU A 287 56.11 14.60 -4.91
C LEU A 287 55.13 14.25 -6.06
N GLY A 288 54.13 15.12 -6.22
CA GLY A 288 53.21 15.16 -7.37
C GLY A 288 51.91 15.91 -7.08
N PRO A 289 51.86 17.26 -7.16
CA PRO A 289 50.63 18.00 -6.96
C PRO A 289 49.70 17.84 -8.18
N VAL A 290 48.61 17.06 -8.03
CA VAL A 290 47.60 16.89 -9.07
C VAL A 290 46.68 18.10 -9.10
N VAL A 291 46.62 18.80 -10.23
CA VAL A 291 45.69 19.91 -10.47
C VAL A 291 44.26 19.37 -10.56
N ALA A 292 43.36 19.89 -9.73
CA ALA A 292 41.97 19.48 -9.72
C ALA A 292 41.21 20.00 -10.96
N PRO A 293 40.52 19.14 -11.73
CA PRO A 293 39.59 19.61 -12.76
C PRO A 293 38.31 20.14 -12.10
N SER A 294 37.90 21.36 -12.46
CA SER A 294 36.67 21.99 -11.97
C SER A 294 35.43 21.29 -12.53
N THR A 295 34.90 20.30 -11.81
CA THR A 295 33.68 19.58 -12.19
C THR A 295 32.44 20.43 -11.92
N THR A 296 32.04 21.27 -12.89
CA THR A 296 30.78 22.00 -12.86
C THR A 296 29.60 21.02 -12.94
N THR A 297 28.99 20.71 -11.80
CA THR A 297 27.76 19.91 -11.73
C THR A 297 26.59 20.69 -12.34
N PRO A 298 25.89 20.14 -13.35
CA PRO A 298 24.66 20.76 -13.86
C PRO A 298 23.54 20.56 -12.85
N SER A 299 23.12 21.64 -12.19
CA SER A 299 21.93 21.65 -11.33
C SER A 299 20.68 21.31 -12.14
N ILE A 300 20.16 20.08 -12.01
CA ILE A 300 18.89 19.67 -12.62
C ILE A 300 17.76 20.39 -11.89
N LEU A 301 17.37 21.55 -12.42
CA LEU A 301 16.30 22.37 -11.87
C LEU A 301 14.95 21.71 -12.15
N PHE A 302 14.41 20.99 -11.17
CA PHE A 302 13.06 20.45 -11.24
C PHE A 302 12.04 21.60 -11.28
N ASN A 303 11.39 21.80 -12.43
CA ASN A 303 10.33 22.78 -12.63
C ASN A 303 8.95 22.10 -12.49
N PRO A 304 8.24 22.26 -11.36
CA PRO A 304 6.94 21.63 -11.12
C PRO A 304 5.79 22.39 -11.81
N VAL A 305 5.76 22.38 -13.15
CA VAL A 305 4.77 23.14 -13.94
C VAL A 305 3.56 22.31 -14.35
N GLY A 306 2.41 22.60 -13.74
CA GLY A 306 1.11 22.54 -14.42
C GLY A 306 0.24 21.27 -14.34
N THR A 307 0.68 20.17 -13.72
CA THR A 307 -0.05 18.89 -13.80
C THR A 307 -1.39 18.84 -13.02
N GLN A 308 -1.57 19.68 -11.99
CA GLN A 308 -2.74 19.56 -11.09
C GLN A 308 -4.09 19.86 -11.77
N GLN A 309 -4.15 20.86 -12.65
CA GLN A 309 -5.42 21.32 -13.24
C GLN A 309 -6.19 20.19 -13.97
N ARG A 310 -5.47 19.39 -14.76
CA ARG A 310 -6.06 18.33 -15.62
C ARG A 310 -6.71 17.17 -14.86
N PHE A 311 -6.39 16.97 -13.58
CA PHE A 311 -7.01 15.90 -12.80
C PHE A 311 -8.41 16.27 -12.31
N ALA A 312 -8.65 17.52 -11.92
CA ALA A 312 -9.97 17.98 -11.48
C ALA A 312 -11.02 17.80 -12.59
N ASP A 313 -10.69 18.23 -13.81
CA ASP A 313 -11.57 18.13 -14.98
C ASP A 313 -11.88 16.66 -15.35
N PHE A 314 -10.89 15.78 -15.27
CA PHE A 314 -11.05 14.35 -15.56
C PHE A 314 -11.94 13.63 -14.53
N TYR A 315 -11.97 14.09 -13.28
CA TYR A 315 -12.89 13.57 -12.26
C TYR A 315 -14.33 14.09 -12.42
N TYR A 316 -14.55 15.26 -13.04
CA TYR A 316 -15.89 15.79 -13.29
C TYR A 316 -16.59 15.16 -14.50
N GLN A 317 -15.88 14.88 -15.61
CA GLN A 317 -16.50 14.37 -16.85
C GLN A 317 -17.08 12.94 -16.76
N GLN A 318 -16.75 12.17 -15.72
CA GLN A 318 -17.32 10.83 -15.51
C GLN A 318 -18.69 10.83 -14.79
N GLY A 319 -19.27 12.00 -14.51
CA GLY A 319 -20.45 12.13 -13.65
C GLY A 319 -21.84 12.10 -14.32
N THR A 320 -21.95 12.38 -15.62
CA THR A 320 -23.23 12.81 -16.23
C THR A 320 -23.91 11.83 -17.20
N ASN A 321 -23.26 10.73 -17.60
CA ASN A 321 -23.88 9.72 -18.48
C ASN A 321 -24.83 8.77 -17.71
N GLN A 322 -25.92 9.32 -17.18
CA GLN A 322 -27.13 8.53 -16.89
C GLN A 322 -28.08 8.61 -18.09
N ASN A 323 -28.09 7.57 -18.92
CA ASN A 323 -29.16 7.39 -19.89
C ASN A 323 -30.49 7.25 -19.13
N PRO A 324 -31.54 8.03 -19.44
CA PRO A 324 -32.84 7.86 -18.81
C PRO A 324 -33.43 6.51 -19.22
N ILE A 325 -33.72 5.65 -18.24
CA ILE A 325 -34.36 4.36 -18.49
C ILE A 325 -35.86 4.61 -18.75
N THR A 326 -36.20 4.75 -20.03
CA THR A 326 -37.59 4.85 -20.50
C THR A 326 -38.29 3.50 -20.40
N ASN A 327 -38.87 3.21 -19.23
CA ASN A 327 -39.75 2.06 -19.01
C ASN A 327 -41.06 2.19 -19.83
N GLN A 328 -41.00 1.83 -21.11
CA GLN A 328 -42.20 1.59 -21.91
C GLN A 328 -42.77 0.21 -21.56
N TYR A 329 -43.83 0.18 -20.76
CA TYR A 329 -44.65 -1.01 -20.60
C TYR A 329 -45.50 -1.22 -21.87
N PRO A 330 -45.51 -2.44 -22.46
CA PRO A 330 -46.40 -2.73 -23.58
C PRO A 330 -47.86 -2.77 -23.12
N THR A 331 -48.71 -1.98 -23.75
CA THR A 331 -50.17 -2.08 -23.58
C THR A 331 -50.68 -3.39 -24.18
N ALA A 332 -51.55 -4.09 -23.46
CA ALA A 332 -52.22 -5.27 -23.97
C ALA A 332 -53.22 -4.90 -25.09
N PRO A 333 -53.41 -5.74 -26.13
CA PRO A 333 -54.40 -5.51 -27.16
C PRO A 333 -55.81 -5.64 -26.59
N GLN A 334 -56.69 -4.70 -26.95
CA GLN A 334 -58.13 -4.89 -26.81
C GLN A 334 -58.65 -5.72 -28.00
N ASN A 335 -59.38 -6.79 -27.71
CA ASN A 335 -60.15 -7.49 -28.74
C ASN A 335 -61.46 -6.74 -29.01
N ASN A 336 -61.82 -6.64 -30.28
CA ASN A 336 -63.22 -6.51 -30.73
C ASN A 336 -63.78 -7.90 -31.01
#